data_AF-A0A2N5FYC9-F1
#
_entry.id   AF-A0A2N5FYC9-F1
#
_cell.length_a   1.000
_cell.length_b   1.000
_cell.length_c   1.000
_cell.angle_alpha   90.00
_cell.angle_beta   90.00
_cell.angle_gamma   90.00
#
_symmetry.space_group_name_H-M   'P 1'
#
loop_
_entity.id
_entity.type
_entity.pdbx_description
1 polymer ?
#
loop_
_entity_poly.entity_id
_entity_poly.type
_entity_poly.pdbx_seq_one_letter_code
_entity_poly.pdbx_strand_id
1 'polypeptide(L)'
;MEKNNSIINSIINVRHLINNSILMLRDFDAALSKHGFQPLNGNALGTETSKNINQSMSQYSTFFPQYIARQYGLAEEVNAKNVSKILFINIQFFHGDYEVIPPTLINSVMIFPEPIEAVKTYIDNWWLKYTVFEDKGWDKVLKSGELNKDIDEEGIKTLYWCRDLLSINGQKDLLEEAERLINVFLDV
;
A
#
# COMPACT_ATOMS: atom_id res chain seq x y z
N MET A 1 -10.19 23.46 28.89
CA MET A 1 -8.87 23.80 28.30
C MET A 1 -8.08 22.54 27.92
N GLU A 2 -8.00 21.53 28.78
CA GLU A 2 -7.30 20.25 28.50
C GLU A 2 -7.85 19.46 27.29
N LYS A 3 -9.17 19.43 27.08
CA LYS A 3 -9.80 18.75 25.93
C LYS A 3 -9.34 19.30 24.56
N ASN A 4 -9.07 20.62 24.48
CA ASN A 4 -8.59 21.22 23.23
C ASN A 4 -7.15 20.79 22.93
N ASN A 5 -6.30 20.66 23.96
CA ASN A 5 -4.91 20.22 23.79
C ASN A 5 -4.84 18.76 23.34
N SER A 6 -5.73 17.89 23.84
CA SER A 6 -5.80 16.49 23.40
C SER A 6 -6.15 16.37 21.91
N ILE A 7 -7.17 17.11 21.44
CA ILE A 7 -7.57 17.10 20.02
C ILE A 7 -6.44 17.64 19.14
N ILE A 8 -5.80 18.74 19.54
CA ILE A 8 -4.67 19.33 18.80
C ILE A 8 -3.52 18.32 18.68
N ASN A 9 -3.16 17.64 19.77
CA ASN A 9 -2.11 16.62 19.77
C ASN A 9 -2.46 15.43 18.88
N SER A 10 -3.72 14.96 18.89
CA SER A 10 -4.17 13.89 17.99
C SER A 10 -4.03 14.29 16.52
N ILE A 11 -4.42 15.52 16.15
CA ILE A 11 -4.27 16.03 14.78
C ILE A 11 -2.79 16.09 14.39
N ILE A 12 -1.92 16.58 15.27
CA ILE A 12 -0.47 16.64 15.04
C ILE A 12 0.10 15.25 14.83
N ASN A 13 -0.27 14.27 15.66
CA ASN A 13 0.19 12.89 15.54
C ASN A 13 -0.23 12.26 14.20
N VAL A 14 -1.48 12.46 13.78
CA VAL A 14 -1.96 11.97 12.47
C VAL A 14 -1.18 12.61 11.32
N ARG A 15 -0.92 13.92 11.38
CA ARG A 15 -0.09 14.60 10.37
C ARG A 15 1.32 14.05 10.31
N HIS A 16 1.95 13.80 11.46
CA HIS A 16 3.27 13.18 11.51
C HIS A 16 3.26 11.76 10.95
N LEU A 17 2.26 10.96 11.28
CA LEU A 17 2.10 9.61 10.74
C LEU A 17 2.03 9.62 9.21
N ILE A 18 1.20 10.49 8.63
CA ILE A 18 1.08 10.63 7.17
C ILE A 18 2.40 11.09 6.57
N ASN A 19 3.02 12.13 7.12
CA ASN A 19 4.30 12.63 6.62
C ASN A 19 5.39 11.57 6.65
N ASN A 20 5.49 10.82 7.75
CA ASN A 20 6.44 9.72 7.88
C ASN A 20 6.16 8.62 6.86
N SER A 21 4.89 8.29 6.62
CA SER A 21 4.49 7.31 5.61
C SER A 21 4.85 7.75 4.19
N ILE A 22 4.74 9.04 3.87
CA ILE A 22 5.20 9.61 2.59
C ILE A 22 6.73 9.50 2.46
N LEU A 23 7.46 9.81 3.54
CA LEU A 23 8.93 9.67 3.56
C LEU A 23 9.35 8.21 3.38
N MET A 24 8.65 7.27 4.01
CA MET A 24 8.88 5.83 3.82
C MET A 24 8.70 5.42 2.36
N LEU A 25 7.62 5.84 1.69
CA LEU A 25 7.42 5.55 0.27
C LEU A 25 8.52 6.15 -0.61
N ARG A 26 9.03 7.33 -0.27
CA ARG A 26 10.18 7.92 -0.96
C ARG A 26 11.46 7.11 -0.76
N ASP A 27 11.66 6.56 0.43
CA ASP A 27 12.80 5.67 0.71
C ASP A 27 12.67 4.36 -0.08
N PHE A 28 11.45 3.82 -0.22
CA PHE A 28 11.17 2.72 -1.14
C PHE A 28 11.47 3.08 -2.60
N ASP A 29 11.05 4.25 -3.08
CA ASP A 29 11.38 4.71 -4.45
C ASP A 29 12.91 4.70 -4.67
N ALA A 30 13.67 5.23 -3.71
CA ALA A 30 15.12 5.30 -3.77
C ALA A 30 15.80 3.92 -3.70
N ALA A 31 15.23 2.98 -2.94
CA ALA A 31 15.73 1.61 -2.85
C ALA A 31 15.42 0.82 -4.15
N LEU A 32 14.15 0.79 -4.56
CA LEU A 32 13.67 -0.01 -5.68
C LEU A 32 14.20 0.49 -7.04
N SER A 33 14.41 1.80 -7.20
CA SER A 33 15.00 2.36 -8.43
C SER A 33 16.40 1.85 -8.74
N LYS A 34 17.18 1.43 -7.73
CA LYS A 34 18.50 0.79 -7.93
C LYS A 34 18.40 -0.55 -8.65
N HIS A 35 17.21 -1.17 -8.64
CA HIS A 35 16.90 -2.45 -9.29
C HIS A 35 16.04 -2.26 -10.54
N GLY A 36 15.95 -1.04 -11.08
CA GLY A 36 15.23 -0.74 -12.32
C GLY A 36 13.71 -0.59 -12.18
N PHE A 37 13.18 -0.60 -10.96
CA PHE A 37 11.76 -0.31 -10.73
C PHE A 37 11.47 1.19 -10.79
N GLN A 38 10.31 1.55 -11.32
CA GLN A 38 9.82 2.92 -11.33
C GLN A 38 8.36 2.99 -10.86
N PRO A 39 7.95 4.05 -10.13
CA PRO A 39 6.56 4.26 -9.77
C PRO A 39 5.68 4.38 -11.02
N LEU A 40 4.59 3.60 -11.10
CA LEU A 40 3.69 3.63 -12.26
C LEU A 40 3.03 5.01 -12.45
N ASN A 41 2.65 5.63 -11.33
CA ASN A 41 1.98 6.93 -11.29
C ASN A 41 2.94 8.11 -11.03
N GLY A 42 4.25 7.92 -11.24
CA GLY A 42 5.27 8.94 -11.01
C GLY A 42 5.25 9.43 -9.56
N ASN A 43 5.22 10.76 -9.38
CA ASN A 43 5.22 11.38 -8.05
C ASN A 43 3.85 11.35 -7.34
N ALA A 44 2.78 10.91 -8.02
CA ALA A 44 1.47 10.81 -7.40
C ALA A 44 1.43 9.64 -6.40
N LEU A 45 0.61 9.81 -5.36
CA LEU A 45 0.29 8.77 -4.40
C LEU A 45 -1.14 8.31 -4.65
N GLY A 46 -1.34 7.00 -4.65
CA GLY A 46 -2.67 6.42 -4.62
C GLY A 46 -3.31 6.71 -3.27
N THR A 47 -4.46 7.39 -3.28
CA THR A 47 -5.24 7.64 -2.06
C THR A 47 -6.71 7.51 -2.40
N GLU A 48 -7.50 7.07 -1.44
CA GLU A 48 -8.94 7.22 -1.53
C GLU A 48 -9.34 8.60 -1.01
N THR A 49 -9.69 9.51 -1.92
CA THR A 49 -10.38 10.77 -1.58
C THR A 49 -11.87 10.61 -1.85
N SER A 50 -12.71 10.97 -0.87
CA SER A 50 -14.17 10.92 -0.94
C SER A 50 -14.70 11.51 -2.26
N LYS A 51 -15.49 10.73 -3.01
CA LYS A 51 -16.06 11.13 -4.32
C LYS A 51 -17.42 11.86 -4.23
N ASN A 52 -17.92 12.34 -3.07
CA ASN A 52 -19.27 12.93 -3.02
C ASN A 52 -19.38 14.22 -2.15
N ILE A 53 -20.07 15.23 -2.69
CA ILE A 53 -20.28 16.57 -2.11
C ILE A 53 -21.62 16.65 -1.33
N ASN A 54 -22.50 15.65 -1.44
CA ASN A 54 -23.83 15.61 -0.81
C ASN A 54 -23.90 14.75 0.48
N GLN A 55 -22.83 14.72 1.28
CA GLN A 55 -22.65 13.71 2.34
C GLN A 55 -23.28 14.09 3.70
N SER A 56 -23.82 13.10 4.42
CA SER A 56 -24.47 13.23 5.73
C SER A 56 -23.59 12.73 6.89
N MET A 57 -23.96 13.07 8.15
CA MET A 57 -23.21 12.74 9.37
C MET A 57 -22.97 11.23 9.64
N SER A 58 -23.60 10.33 8.89
CA SER A 58 -23.46 8.87 9.04
C SER A 58 -22.46 8.25 8.06
N GLN A 59 -21.77 9.05 7.24
CA GLN A 59 -20.81 8.58 6.25
C GLN A 59 -19.38 8.90 6.72
N TYR A 60 -18.52 7.87 6.75
CA TYR A 60 -17.11 7.92 7.18
C TYR A 60 -16.30 8.88 6.31
N SER A 61 -16.42 10.16 6.64
CA SER A 61 -15.68 11.29 6.11
C SER A 61 -14.53 11.57 7.07
N THR A 62 -13.41 10.89 6.86
CA THR A 62 -12.25 11.08 7.72
C THR A 62 -11.43 12.27 7.22
N PHE A 63 -10.91 13.05 8.16
CA PHE A 63 -10.00 14.18 7.88
C PHE A 63 -8.68 13.73 7.20
N PHE A 64 -8.42 12.43 7.17
CA PHE A 64 -7.21 11.77 6.68
C PHE A 64 -7.59 10.58 5.79
N PRO A 65 -6.76 10.22 4.80
CA PRO A 65 -7.06 9.11 3.89
C PRO A 65 -7.06 7.77 4.65
N GLN A 66 -7.85 6.80 4.16
CA GLN A 66 -7.84 5.42 4.67
C GLN A 66 -6.48 4.75 4.50
N TYR A 67 -5.85 5.00 3.37
CA TYR A 67 -4.56 4.45 3.00
C TYR A 67 -3.80 5.41 2.08
N ILE A 68 -2.49 5.19 1.98
CA ILE A 68 -1.68 5.68 0.87
C ILE A 68 -1.05 4.48 0.16
N ALA A 69 -0.95 4.52 -1.16
CA ALA A 69 -0.47 3.40 -1.93
C ALA A 69 0.43 3.83 -3.08
N ARG A 70 1.31 2.93 -3.49
CA ARG A 70 2.20 3.11 -4.63
C ARG A 70 2.51 1.80 -5.32
N GLN A 71 2.35 1.79 -6.64
CA GLN A 71 2.68 0.68 -7.51
C GLN A 71 3.99 0.96 -8.25
N TYR A 72 4.76 -0.09 -8.48
CA TYR A 72 6.01 -0.05 -9.21
C TYR A 72 6.03 -1.14 -10.29
N GLY A 73 6.54 -0.79 -11.46
CA GLY A 73 6.85 -1.75 -12.52
C GLY A 73 8.33 -1.66 -12.89
N LEU A 74 8.88 -2.75 -13.44
CA LEU A 74 10.20 -2.69 -14.05
C LEU A 74 10.17 -1.75 -15.26
N ALA A 75 11.14 -0.83 -15.32
CA ALA A 75 11.17 0.18 -16.37
C ALA A 75 11.21 -0.44 -17.77
N GLU A 76 11.95 -1.54 -17.93
CA GLU A 76 12.07 -2.28 -19.18
C GLU A 76 10.71 -2.88 -19.62
N GLU A 77 9.99 -3.55 -18.71
CA GLU A 77 8.67 -4.13 -19.00
C GLU A 77 7.61 -3.06 -19.29
N VAL A 78 7.62 -1.97 -18.51
CA VAL A 78 6.68 -0.85 -18.70
C VAL A 78 6.91 -0.18 -20.05
N ASN A 79 8.17 0.01 -20.47
CA ASN A 79 8.50 0.62 -21.75
C ASN A 79 8.21 -0.32 -22.93
N ALA A 80 8.43 -1.63 -22.75
CA ALA A 80 8.05 -2.65 -23.72
C ALA A 80 6.53 -2.89 -23.79
N LYS A 81 5.76 -2.30 -22.87
CA LYS A 81 4.34 -2.53 -22.67
C LYS A 81 3.97 -4.01 -22.57
N ASN A 82 4.75 -4.73 -21.78
CA ASN A 82 4.62 -6.17 -21.60
C ASN A 82 4.85 -6.49 -20.12
N VAL A 83 4.01 -5.92 -19.26
CA VAL A 83 4.19 -6.00 -17.81
C VAL A 83 3.55 -7.28 -17.29
N SER A 84 4.37 -8.20 -16.81
CA SER A 84 3.91 -9.48 -16.26
C SER A 84 3.64 -9.42 -14.75
N LYS A 85 4.38 -8.56 -14.05
CA LYS A 85 4.38 -8.45 -12.60
C LYS A 85 4.58 -7.00 -12.15
N ILE A 86 4.05 -6.65 -10.98
CA ILE A 86 4.29 -5.37 -10.34
C ILE A 86 4.59 -5.54 -8.85
N LEU A 87 5.27 -4.55 -8.27
CA LEU A 87 5.29 -4.36 -6.82
C LEU A 87 4.16 -3.41 -6.44
N PHE A 88 3.47 -3.68 -5.35
CA PHE A 88 2.43 -2.79 -4.85
C PHE A 88 2.57 -2.66 -3.33
N ILE A 89 2.80 -1.44 -2.88
CA ILE A 89 2.90 -1.06 -1.48
C ILE A 89 1.63 -0.28 -1.09
N ASN A 90 1.03 -0.64 0.04
CA ASN A 90 -0.06 0.08 0.67
C ASN A 90 0.28 0.31 2.15
N ILE A 91 0.14 1.54 2.63
CA ILE A 91 0.16 1.85 4.05
C ILE A 91 -1.28 2.13 4.47
N GLN A 92 -1.89 1.18 5.17
CA GLN A 92 -3.25 1.24 5.65
C GLN A 92 -3.27 1.91 7.02
N PHE A 93 -4.06 2.98 7.19
CA PHE A 93 -4.19 3.67 8.46
C PHE A 93 -5.39 3.18 9.29
N PHE A 94 -6.53 2.95 8.63
CA PHE A 94 -7.75 2.44 9.25
C PHE A 94 -8.67 1.84 8.18
N HIS A 95 -9.61 0.98 8.56
CA HIS A 95 -10.60 0.39 7.65
C HIS A 95 -11.99 0.45 8.27
N GLY A 96 -13.04 0.70 7.47
CA GLY A 96 -14.40 0.88 7.98
C GLY A 96 -14.96 -0.36 8.69
N ASP A 97 -14.68 -1.53 8.15
CA ASP A 97 -15.20 -2.81 8.67
C ASP A 97 -14.36 -3.40 9.81
N TYR A 98 -13.20 -2.81 10.14
CA TYR A 98 -12.31 -3.34 11.17
C TYR A 98 -11.97 -2.24 12.18
N GLU A 99 -12.65 -2.27 13.33
CA GLU A 99 -12.53 -1.25 14.38
C GLU A 99 -11.10 -1.13 14.96
N VAL A 100 -10.36 -2.23 14.97
CA VAL A 100 -9.02 -2.29 15.57
C VAL A 100 -8.03 -2.87 14.55
N ILE A 101 -7.57 -2.00 13.63
CA ILE A 101 -6.38 -2.29 12.83
C ILE A 101 -5.26 -1.33 13.26
N PRO A 102 -4.05 -1.83 13.55
CA PRO A 102 -2.90 -0.95 13.67
C PRO A 102 -2.59 -0.35 12.29
N PRO A 103 -1.99 0.85 12.21
CA PRO A 103 -1.38 1.32 10.98
C PRO A 103 -0.43 0.25 10.45
N THR A 104 -0.65 -0.19 9.21
CA THR A 104 -0.02 -1.39 8.67
C THR A 104 0.63 -1.08 7.34
N LEU A 105 1.90 -1.47 7.19
CA LEU A 105 2.57 -1.56 5.90
C LEU A 105 2.20 -2.91 5.26
N ILE A 106 1.70 -2.85 4.04
CA ILE A 106 1.35 -4.00 3.21
C ILE A 106 2.24 -3.93 1.98
N ASN A 107 3.11 -4.92 1.85
CA ASN A 107 3.99 -5.08 0.71
C ASN A 107 3.49 -6.25 -0.14
N SER A 108 3.53 -6.12 -1.46
CA SER A 108 3.07 -7.20 -2.34
C SER A 108 3.78 -7.24 -3.68
N VAL A 109 3.75 -8.44 -4.26
CA VAL A 109 4.02 -8.72 -5.67
C VAL A 109 2.73 -9.24 -6.28
N MET A 110 2.23 -8.54 -7.31
CA MET A 110 1.09 -8.98 -8.10
C MET A 110 1.59 -9.53 -9.43
N ILE A 111 1.07 -10.69 -9.80
CA ILE A 111 1.45 -11.45 -11.00
C ILE A 111 0.21 -11.59 -11.86
N PHE A 112 0.25 -11.01 -13.06
CA PHE A 112 -0.86 -11.06 -14.00
C PHE A 112 -0.88 -12.41 -14.72
N PRO A 113 -2.08 -12.95 -15.02
CA PRO A 113 -2.19 -14.19 -15.80
C PRO A 113 -1.64 -14.03 -17.23
N GLU A 114 -1.76 -12.83 -17.79
CA GLU A 114 -1.21 -12.44 -19.09
C GLU A 114 -0.54 -11.06 -18.96
N PRO A 115 0.52 -10.76 -19.74
CA PRO A 115 1.16 -9.45 -19.69
C PRO A 115 0.22 -8.31 -20.06
N ILE A 116 0.30 -7.20 -19.32
CA ILE A 116 -0.57 -6.04 -19.47
C ILE A 116 0.15 -4.91 -20.23
N GLU A 117 -0.45 -4.43 -21.32
CA GLU A 117 0.09 -3.32 -22.13
C GLU A 117 0.00 -1.97 -21.41
N ALA A 118 -1.18 -1.67 -20.84
CA ALA A 118 -1.49 -0.39 -20.22
C ALA A 118 -1.66 -0.51 -18.70
N VAL A 119 -0.64 -1.03 -18.02
CA VAL A 119 -0.72 -1.38 -16.58
C VAL A 119 -1.16 -0.21 -15.70
N LYS A 120 -0.80 1.04 -16.06
CA LYS A 120 -1.13 2.25 -15.29
C LYS A 120 -2.63 2.52 -15.20
N THR A 121 -3.39 2.16 -16.22
CA THR A 121 -4.85 2.33 -16.26
C THR A 121 -5.60 1.08 -15.85
N TYR A 122 -4.91 -0.07 -15.83
CA TYR A 122 -5.47 -1.34 -15.43
C TYR A 122 -5.49 -1.48 -13.90
N ILE A 123 -4.43 -1.04 -13.22
CA ILE A 123 -4.28 -1.22 -11.77
C ILE A 123 -4.86 -0.05 -10.99
N ASP A 124 -5.88 -0.33 -10.22
CA ASP A 124 -6.46 0.62 -9.28
C ASP A 124 -5.67 0.75 -7.96
N ASN A 125 -5.69 1.95 -7.39
CA ASN A 125 -4.99 2.24 -6.13
C ASN A 125 -5.55 1.50 -4.91
N TRP A 126 -6.80 1.06 -4.98
CA TRP A 126 -7.50 0.36 -3.90
C TRP A 126 -7.32 -1.17 -3.98
N TRP A 127 -6.72 -1.71 -5.03
CA TRP A 127 -6.71 -3.17 -5.28
C TRP A 127 -6.05 -3.97 -4.16
N LEU A 128 -4.86 -3.55 -3.71
CA LEU A 128 -4.18 -4.25 -2.62
C LEU A 128 -4.96 -4.18 -1.29
N LYS A 129 -5.67 -3.08 -1.04
CA LYS A 129 -6.59 -2.99 0.11
C LYS A 129 -7.68 -4.06 -0.04
N TYR A 130 -8.34 -4.09 -1.21
CA TYR A 130 -9.39 -5.06 -1.53
C TYR A 130 -8.97 -6.51 -1.31
N THR A 131 -7.82 -6.90 -1.82
CA THR A 131 -7.27 -8.25 -1.64
C THR A 131 -7.12 -8.61 -0.16
N VAL A 132 -6.61 -7.68 0.67
CA VAL A 132 -6.29 -7.95 2.07
C VAL A 132 -7.53 -7.90 2.98
N PHE A 133 -8.40 -6.90 2.80
CA PHE A 133 -9.45 -6.59 3.75
C PHE A 133 -10.84 -7.09 3.32
N GLU A 134 -11.14 -7.09 2.03
CA GLU A 134 -12.46 -7.43 1.50
C GLU A 134 -12.53 -8.88 0.99
N ASP A 135 -11.55 -9.32 0.21
CA ASP A 135 -11.55 -10.68 -0.35
C ASP A 135 -11.05 -11.71 0.67
N LYS A 136 -9.81 -11.56 1.13
CA LYS A 136 -9.26 -12.48 2.15
C LYS A 136 -9.97 -12.33 3.49
N GLY A 137 -10.17 -11.09 3.91
CA GLY A 137 -10.60 -10.70 5.23
C GLY A 137 -9.45 -10.65 6.24
N TRP A 138 -9.31 -9.52 6.95
CA TRP A 138 -8.18 -9.21 7.84
C TRP A 138 -7.90 -10.28 8.91
N ASP A 139 -8.94 -10.92 9.41
CA ASP A 139 -8.81 -11.95 10.46
C ASP A 139 -8.12 -13.23 9.96
N LYS A 140 -8.15 -13.49 8.64
CA LYS A 140 -7.51 -14.65 8.01
C LYS A 140 -6.11 -14.35 7.49
N VAL A 141 -5.67 -13.10 7.54
CA VAL A 141 -4.36 -12.67 7.07
C VAL A 141 -3.30 -13.04 8.11
N LEU A 142 -2.23 -13.69 7.65
CA LEU A 142 -1.03 -13.91 8.45
C LEU A 142 -0.36 -12.55 8.69
N LYS A 143 -0.11 -12.23 9.96
CA LYS A 143 0.39 -10.92 10.42
C LYS A 143 1.90 -11.00 10.65
N SER A 144 2.51 -9.89 11.10
CA SER A 144 3.92 -9.85 11.53
C SER A 144 4.94 -10.23 10.45
N GLY A 145 4.66 -9.86 9.19
CA GLY A 145 5.55 -10.07 8.07
C GLY A 145 5.50 -11.48 7.47
N GLU A 146 4.57 -12.34 7.88
CA GLU A 146 4.38 -13.65 7.25
C GLU A 146 3.82 -13.52 5.82
N LEU A 147 4.24 -14.41 4.91
CA LEU A 147 3.84 -14.38 3.52
C LEU A 147 2.44 -14.98 3.34
N ASN A 148 1.53 -14.17 2.81
CA ASN A 148 0.20 -14.56 2.38
C ASN A 148 0.18 -14.75 0.86
N LYS A 149 -0.75 -15.57 0.39
CA LYS A 149 -1.03 -15.78 -1.01
C LYS A 149 -2.52 -15.71 -1.25
N ASP A 150 -2.87 -15.02 -2.33
CA ASP A 150 -4.23 -14.89 -2.82
C ASP A 150 -4.27 -14.95 -4.35
N ILE A 151 -5.40 -15.39 -4.91
CA ILE A 151 -5.66 -15.42 -6.36
C ILE A 151 -7.10 -14.96 -6.55
N ASP A 152 -7.28 -13.82 -7.21
CA ASP A 152 -8.60 -13.24 -7.42
C ASP A 152 -9.37 -13.92 -8.57
N GLU A 153 -10.60 -13.47 -8.80
CA GLU A 153 -11.49 -13.99 -9.86
C GLU A 153 -10.92 -13.78 -11.27
N GLU A 154 -10.04 -12.80 -11.47
CA GLU A 154 -9.35 -12.54 -12.74
C GLU A 154 -8.10 -13.41 -12.91
N GLY A 155 -7.74 -14.21 -11.90
CA GLY A 155 -6.58 -15.09 -11.89
C GLY A 155 -5.27 -14.37 -11.54
N ILE A 156 -5.33 -13.13 -11.05
CA ILE A 156 -4.16 -12.38 -10.61
C ILE A 156 -3.69 -12.95 -9.28
N LYS A 157 -2.45 -13.41 -9.26
CA LYS A 157 -1.83 -13.95 -8.06
C LYS A 157 -1.17 -12.84 -7.28
N THR A 158 -1.60 -12.63 -6.04
CA THR A 158 -1.03 -11.64 -5.12
C THR A 158 -0.27 -12.35 -4.00
N LEU A 159 1.02 -12.09 -3.90
CA LEU A 159 1.86 -12.50 -2.78
C LEU A 159 2.12 -11.27 -1.92
N TYR A 160 1.72 -11.30 -0.65
CA TYR A 160 1.77 -10.11 0.19
C TYR A 160 2.10 -10.44 1.65
N TRP A 161 2.60 -9.45 2.37
CA TRP A 161 2.79 -9.55 3.81
C TRP A 161 2.48 -8.23 4.48
N CYS A 162 2.04 -8.32 5.74
CA CYS A 162 1.58 -7.19 6.50
C CYS A 162 2.46 -7.02 7.74
N ARG A 163 2.93 -5.80 7.99
CA ARG A 163 3.75 -5.46 9.15
C ARG A 163 3.21 -4.20 9.80
N ASP A 164 3.08 -4.22 11.13
CA ASP A 164 2.70 -3.03 11.90
C ASP A 164 3.73 -1.93 11.64
N LEU A 165 3.25 -0.74 11.28
CA LEU A 165 4.09 0.42 11.00
C LEU A 165 4.94 0.80 12.23
N LEU A 166 4.42 0.58 13.44
CA LEU A 166 5.11 0.83 14.70
C LEU A 166 6.28 -0.14 14.95
N SER A 167 6.33 -1.26 14.22
CA SER A 167 7.43 -2.24 14.32
C SER A 167 8.63 -1.92 13.41
N ILE A 168 8.55 -0.84 12.63
CA ILE A 168 9.61 -0.42 11.70
C ILE A 168 10.44 0.67 12.38
N ASN A 169 11.66 0.31 12.81
CA ASN A 169 12.55 1.21 13.53
C ASN A 169 13.64 1.77 12.63
N GLY A 170 13.22 2.64 11.71
CA GLY A 170 14.10 3.45 10.88
C GLY A 170 14.45 2.82 9.53
N GLN A 171 15.45 3.42 8.87
CA GLN A 171 15.73 3.17 7.46
C GLN A 171 16.22 1.75 7.18
N LYS A 172 16.94 1.12 8.13
CA LYS A 172 17.46 -0.24 7.97
C LYS A 172 16.32 -1.23 7.71
N ASP A 173 15.30 -1.21 8.54
CA ASP A 173 14.14 -2.10 8.42
C ASP A 173 13.41 -1.88 7.09
N LEU A 174 13.29 -0.63 6.64
CA LEU A 174 12.68 -0.32 5.33
C LEU A 174 13.48 -0.87 4.15
N LEU A 175 14.81 -0.80 4.23
CA LEU A 175 15.67 -1.39 3.21
C LEU A 175 15.54 -2.92 3.21
N GLU A 176 15.43 -3.57 4.37
CA GLU A 176 15.16 -5.01 4.45
C GLU A 176 13.82 -5.37 3.81
N GLU A 177 12.78 -4.56 4.00
CA GLU A 177 11.49 -4.74 3.32
C GLU A 177 11.58 -4.56 1.80
N ALA A 178 12.37 -3.59 1.33
CA ALA A 178 12.60 -3.37 -0.10
C ALA A 178 13.38 -4.52 -0.74
N GLU A 179 14.43 -5.00 -0.10
CA GLU A 179 15.19 -6.18 -0.55
C GLU A 179 14.29 -7.43 -0.59
N ARG A 180 13.42 -7.60 0.40
CA ARG A 180 12.44 -8.69 0.40
C ARG A 180 11.47 -8.58 -0.78
N LEU A 181 10.96 -7.39 -1.09
CA LEU A 181 10.13 -7.16 -2.29
C LEU A 181 10.83 -7.60 -3.56
N ILE A 182 12.11 -7.24 -3.72
CA ILE A 182 12.91 -7.60 -4.88
C ILE A 182 13.09 -9.12 -4.96
N ASN A 183 13.49 -9.76 -3.86
CA ASN A 183 13.69 -11.21 -3.83
C ASN A 183 12.41 -11.98 -4.17
N VAL A 184 11.29 -11.60 -3.54
CA VAL A 184 9.99 -12.24 -3.83
C VAL A 184 9.57 -12.00 -5.29
N PHE A 185 9.88 -10.85 -5.87
CA PHE A 185 9.58 -10.57 -7.29
C PHE A 185 10.40 -11.43 -8.25
N LEU A 186 11.66 -11.70 -7.92
CA LEU A 186 12.57 -12.51 -8.73
C LEU A 186 12.31 -14.02 -8.62
N ASP A 187 11.89 -14.48 -7.45
CA ASP A 187 11.67 -15.92 -7.17
C ASP A 187 10.38 -16.49 -7.80
N VAL A 188 9.50 -15.64 -8.32
CA VAL A 188 8.11 -15.99 -8.71
C VAL A 188 7.79 -15.83 -10.18
#